data_AF-A0A972FMX5-F1
#
_entry.id   AF-A0A972FMX5-F1
#
_cell.length_a   1.000
_cell.length_b   1.000
_cell.length_c   1.000
_cell.angle_alpha   90.00
_cell.angle_beta   90.00
_cell.angle_gamma   90.00
#
_symmetry.space_group_name_H-M   'P 1'
#
loop_
_entity.id
_entity.type
_entity.pdbx_description
1 polymer ?
#
loop_
_entity_poly.entity_id
_entity_poly.type
_entity_poly.pdbx_seq_one_letter_code
_entity_poly.pdbx_strand_id
1 'polypeptide(L)'
;MKIVARIFGIITILFALLTCSVSIYSAGVHKEKTEKELIEARQQMDEFKAQAATTSGETKAYLDEKIATAEKMISEAPSGSTYLIVQIFLAVLLVLTIVFAYLLFKPNMSLVTKLVVAAVLVAVIVYFASPDIKRGQHSGFEDRTFALISGIPVVVAGLFALLVAKKSRANQVNTNLQPQ
;
A
#
# COMPACT_ATOMS: atom_id res chain seq x y z
N MET A 1 -2.63 16.24 -28.73
CA MET A 1 -2.40 16.14 -27.27
C MET A 1 -3.50 15.42 -26.47
N LYS A 2 -4.82 15.63 -26.66
CA LYS A 2 -5.84 14.89 -25.87
C LYS A 2 -5.73 13.37 -26.05
N ILE A 3 -5.55 12.91 -27.28
CA ILE A 3 -5.36 11.49 -27.61
C ILE A 3 -4.06 10.96 -26.98
N VAL A 4 -2.96 11.71 -27.10
CA VAL A 4 -1.67 11.35 -26.50
C VAL A 4 -1.77 11.20 -24.97
N ALA A 5 -2.39 12.17 -24.28
CA ALA A 5 -2.63 12.08 -22.84
C ALA A 5 -3.54 10.91 -22.45
N ARG A 6 -4.49 10.53 -23.32
CA ARG A 6 -5.31 9.34 -23.11
C ARG A 6 -4.50 8.05 -23.25
N ILE A 7 -3.64 7.95 -24.28
CA ILE A 7 -2.79 6.76 -24.49
C ILE A 7 -1.86 6.56 -23.29
N PHE A 8 -1.12 7.62 -22.88
CA PHE A 8 -0.25 7.53 -21.70
C PHE A 8 -1.02 7.23 -20.43
N GLY A 9 -2.19 7.86 -20.23
CA GLY A 9 -3.04 7.57 -19.09
C GLY A 9 -3.53 6.13 -19.04
N ILE A 10 -3.90 5.53 -20.17
CA ILE A 10 -4.30 4.11 -20.25
C ILE A 10 -3.12 3.20 -19.88
N ILE A 11 -1.93 3.48 -20.40
CA ILE A 11 -0.72 2.70 -20.05
C ILE A 11 -0.45 2.76 -18.55
N THR A 12 -0.53 3.96 -17.95
CA THR A 12 -0.37 4.13 -16.50
C THR A 12 -1.45 3.39 -15.71
N ILE A 13 -2.70 3.39 -16.17
CA ILE A 13 -3.79 2.65 -15.54
C ILE A 13 -3.53 1.15 -15.56
N LEU A 14 -3.09 0.59 -16.70
CA LEU A 14 -2.76 -0.84 -16.79
C LEU A 14 -1.63 -1.21 -15.83
N PHE A 15 -0.61 -0.36 -15.75
CA PHE A 15 0.50 -0.55 -14.80
C PHE A 15 0.03 -0.44 -13.34
N ALA A 16 -0.84 0.52 -13.03
CA ALA A 16 -1.45 0.68 -11.71
C ALA A 16 -2.31 -0.53 -11.30
N LEU A 17 -3.11 -1.07 -12.22
CA LEU A 17 -3.91 -2.28 -11.96
C LEU A 17 -3.02 -3.48 -11.65
N LEU A 18 -1.95 -3.67 -12.42
CA LEU A 18 -1.02 -4.77 -12.22
C LEU A 18 -0.30 -4.64 -10.87
N THR A 19 0.25 -3.46 -10.57
CA THR A 19 0.99 -3.22 -9.33
C THR A 19 0.11 -3.27 -8.08
N CYS A 20 -1.11 -2.73 -8.12
CA CYS A 20 -2.08 -2.85 -7.03
C CYS A 20 -2.47 -4.31 -6.79
N SER A 21 -2.75 -5.08 -7.84
CA SER A 21 -3.14 -6.49 -7.71
C SER A 21 -2.02 -7.34 -7.10
N VAL A 22 -0.78 -7.16 -7.57
CA VAL A 22 0.40 -7.84 -7.02
C VAL A 22 0.62 -7.43 -5.55
N SER A 23 0.45 -6.15 -5.21
CA SER A 23 0.64 -5.67 -3.84
C SER A 23 -0.40 -6.26 -2.86
N ILE A 24 -1.66 -6.38 -3.28
CA ILE A 24 -2.73 -7.00 -2.47
C ILE A 24 -2.43 -8.49 -2.24
N TYR A 25 -2.04 -9.21 -3.30
CA TYR A 25 -1.66 -10.61 -3.21
C TYR A 25 -0.45 -10.80 -2.28
N SER A 26 0.60 -10.00 -2.46
CA SER A 26 1.80 -10.04 -1.63
C SER A 26 1.44 -9.81 -0.16
N ALA A 27 0.65 -8.77 0.15
CA ALA A 27 0.22 -8.49 1.51
C ALA A 27 -0.55 -9.66 2.14
N GLY A 28 -1.32 -10.43 1.35
CA GLY A 28 -2.01 -11.62 1.82
C GLY A 28 -1.06 -12.76 2.16
N VAL A 29 -0.10 -13.04 1.28
CA VAL A 29 0.95 -14.05 1.52
C VAL A 29 1.79 -13.68 2.74
N HIS A 30 2.10 -12.40 2.93
CA HIS A 30 2.86 -11.93 4.09
C HIS A 30 2.08 -12.06 5.39
N LYS A 31 0.78 -11.72 5.39
CA LYS A 31 -0.09 -11.93 6.53
C LYS A 31 -0.06 -13.39 7.00
N GLU A 32 -0.25 -14.34 6.09
CA GLU A 32 -0.29 -15.77 6.41
C GLU A 32 1.06 -16.27 6.95
N LYS A 33 2.17 -15.85 6.34
CA LYS A 33 3.52 -16.20 6.81
C LYS A 33 3.81 -15.63 8.20
N THR A 34 3.53 -14.35 8.43
CA THR A 34 3.79 -13.69 9.71
C THR A 34 2.91 -14.24 10.81
N GLU A 35 1.63 -14.56 10.55
CA GLU A 35 0.76 -15.21 11.55
C GLU A 35 1.31 -16.59 11.95
N LYS A 36 1.77 -17.39 10.99
CA LYS A 36 2.38 -18.70 11.26
C LYS A 36 3.68 -18.58 12.06
N GLU A 37 4.59 -17.71 11.64
CA GLU A 37 5.85 -17.45 12.33
C GLU A 37 5.62 -16.92 13.75
N LEU A 38 4.62 -16.07 13.97
CA LEU A 38 4.27 -15.58 15.31
C LEU A 38 3.71 -16.66 16.23
N ILE A 39 2.90 -17.59 15.71
CA ILE A 39 2.38 -18.72 16.49
C ILE A 39 3.53 -19.65 16.88
N GLU A 40 4.39 -20.02 15.93
CA GLU A 40 5.55 -20.88 16.18
C GLU A 40 6.53 -20.22 17.16
N ALA A 41 6.82 -18.92 16.99
CA ALA A 41 7.67 -18.17 17.89
C ALA A 41 7.10 -18.09 19.31
N ARG A 42 5.78 -17.88 19.48
CA ARG A 42 5.12 -17.89 20.79
C ARG A 42 5.19 -19.26 21.46
N GLN A 43 4.94 -20.34 20.73
CA GLN A 43 5.04 -21.71 21.26
C GLN A 43 6.45 -22.02 21.74
N GLN A 44 7.48 -21.72 20.92
CA GLN A 44 8.87 -21.89 21.33
C GLN A 44 9.20 -21.02 22.55
N MET A 45 8.66 -19.79 22.61
CA MET A 45 8.84 -18.91 23.75
C MET A 45 8.24 -19.45 25.04
N ASP A 46 7.05 -20.05 24.98
CA ASP A 46 6.41 -20.68 26.13
C ASP A 46 7.21 -21.90 26.62
N GLU A 47 7.76 -22.69 25.70
CA GLU A 47 8.70 -23.78 26.01
C GLU A 47 10.00 -23.26 26.64
N PHE A 48 10.59 -22.19 26.10
CA PHE A 48 11.79 -21.56 26.65
C PHE A 48 11.54 -20.95 28.03
N LYS A 49 10.38 -20.36 28.27
CA LYS A 49 9.97 -19.88 29.60
C LYS A 49 9.81 -21.03 30.59
N ALA A 50 9.21 -22.15 30.18
CA ALA A 50 9.08 -23.32 31.03
C ALA A 50 10.46 -23.91 31.42
N GLN A 51 11.42 -23.90 30.48
CA GLN A 51 12.82 -24.31 30.75
C GLN A 51 13.59 -23.29 31.61
N ALA A 52 13.37 -21.99 31.41
CA ALA A 52 13.98 -20.95 32.24
C ALA A 52 13.44 -20.97 33.67
N ALA A 53 12.17 -21.37 33.87
CA ALA A 53 11.54 -21.47 35.19
C ALA A 53 12.20 -22.51 36.11
N THR A 54 12.83 -23.54 35.55
CA THR A 54 13.56 -24.57 36.32
C THR A 54 15.03 -24.21 36.57
N THR A 55 15.50 -23.09 36.01
CA THR A 55 16.90 -22.62 36.10
C THR A 55 17.05 -21.57 37.21
N SER A 56 18.17 -21.56 37.94
CA SER A 56 18.43 -20.62 39.05
C SER A 56 19.83 -20.01 38.97
N GLY A 57 20.07 -18.91 39.71
CA GLY A 57 21.35 -18.19 39.72
C GLY A 57 21.52 -17.18 38.57
N GLU A 58 22.76 -16.77 38.27
CA GLU A 58 23.07 -15.78 37.21
C GLU A 58 22.55 -16.18 35.82
N THR A 59 22.48 -17.49 35.54
CA THR A 59 21.91 -18.03 34.29
C THR A 59 20.44 -17.66 34.12
N LYS A 60 19.69 -17.52 35.22
CA LYS A 60 18.27 -17.10 35.19
C LYS A 60 18.13 -15.65 34.76
N ALA A 61 18.97 -14.74 35.27
CA ALA A 61 18.92 -13.33 34.89
C ALA A 61 19.22 -13.12 33.40
N TYR A 62 20.18 -13.87 32.85
CA TYR A 62 20.48 -13.85 31.42
C TYR A 62 19.32 -14.42 30.57
N LEU A 63 18.70 -15.52 31.00
CA LEU A 63 17.53 -16.11 30.34
C LEU A 63 16.32 -15.16 30.37
N ASP A 64 16.05 -14.53 31.50
CA ASP A 64 14.95 -13.58 31.67
C ASP A 64 15.13 -12.34 30.77
N GLU A 65 16.37 -11.83 30.62
CA GLU A 65 16.67 -10.73 29.69
C GLU A 65 16.44 -11.12 28.23
N LYS A 66 16.84 -12.34 27.84
CA LYS A 66 16.61 -12.87 26.49
C LYS A 66 15.13 -13.09 26.21
N ILE A 67 14.37 -13.59 27.18
CA ILE A 67 12.92 -13.76 27.09
C ILE A 67 12.24 -12.40 26.93
N ALA A 68 12.60 -11.40 27.75
CA ALA A 68 12.04 -10.05 27.64
C ALA A 68 12.34 -9.39 26.28
N THR A 69 13.54 -9.62 25.75
CA THR A 69 13.93 -9.14 24.42
C THR A 69 13.11 -9.84 23.31
N ALA A 70 12.92 -11.15 23.40
CA ALA A 70 12.11 -11.91 22.46
C ALA A 70 10.63 -11.52 22.52
N GLU A 71 10.06 -11.30 23.72
CA GLU A 71 8.69 -10.79 23.89
C GLU A 71 8.51 -9.44 23.23
N LYS A 72 9.48 -8.54 23.43
CA LYS A 72 9.46 -7.23 22.80
C LYS A 72 9.47 -7.35 21.27
N MET A 73 10.31 -8.22 20.71
CA MET A 73 10.34 -8.46 19.27
C MET A 73 9.02 -9.06 18.74
N ILE A 74 8.41 -10.01 19.44
CA ILE A 74 7.10 -10.59 19.09
C ILE A 74 5.98 -9.54 19.20
N SER A 75 6.06 -8.65 20.18
CA SER A 75 5.07 -7.58 20.37
C SER A 75 5.21 -6.45 19.36
N GLU A 76 6.42 -6.18 18.87
CA GLU A 76 6.70 -5.18 17.84
C GLU A 76 6.49 -5.73 16.41
N ALA A 77 6.38 -7.06 16.26
CA ALA A 77 6.10 -7.68 14.99
C ALA A 77 4.75 -7.20 14.43
N PRO A 78 4.66 -6.94 13.11
CA PRO A 78 3.43 -6.46 12.52
C PRO A 78 2.33 -7.50 12.64
N SER A 79 1.25 -7.10 13.32
CA SER A 79 0.08 -7.95 13.48
C SER A 79 -0.60 -8.23 12.14
N GLY A 80 -1.32 -9.35 12.03
CA GLY A 80 -2.14 -9.65 10.86
C GLY A 80 -3.18 -8.56 10.54
N SER A 81 -3.55 -7.74 11.53
CA SER A 81 -4.43 -6.57 11.34
C SER A 81 -3.77 -5.43 10.56
N THR A 82 -2.45 -5.22 10.71
CA THR A 82 -1.69 -4.22 9.95
C THR A 82 -1.73 -4.54 8.45
N TYR A 83 -1.50 -5.81 8.09
CA TYR A 83 -1.58 -6.26 6.71
C TYR A 83 -3.00 -6.15 6.12
N LEU A 84 -4.02 -6.41 6.94
CA LEU A 84 -5.42 -6.25 6.54
C LEU A 84 -5.74 -4.78 6.24
N ILE A 85 -5.29 -3.85 7.10
CA ILE A 85 -5.45 -2.41 6.89
C ILE A 85 -4.78 -1.97 5.58
N VAL A 86 -3.54 -2.41 5.35
CA VAL A 86 -2.81 -2.13 4.10
C VAL A 86 -3.56 -2.67 2.88
N GLN A 87 -4.09 -3.91 2.94
CA GLN A 87 -4.89 -4.49 1.87
C GLN A 87 -6.15 -3.67 1.55
N ILE A 88 -6.86 -3.19 2.57
CA ILE A 88 -8.06 -2.36 2.37
C ILE A 88 -7.69 -1.09 1.62
N PHE A 89 -6.64 -0.39 2.04
CA PHE A 89 -6.24 0.85 1.37
C PHE A 89 -5.70 0.61 -0.04
N LEU A 90 -4.98 -0.49 -0.29
CA LEU A 90 -4.59 -0.90 -1.63
C LEU A 90 -5.80 -1.23 -2.52
N ALA A 91 -6.84 -1.86 -1.97
CA ALA A 91 -8.09 -2.09 -2.69
C ALA A 91 -8.80 -0.77 -3.03
N VAL A 92 -8.77 0.22 -2.12
CA VAL A 92 -9.27 1.58 -2.41
C VAL A 92 -8.50 2.23 -3.55
N LEU A 93 -7.16 2.11 -3.58
CA LEU A 93 -6.34 2.59 -4.71
C LEU A 93 -6.70 1.90 -6.03
N LEU A 94 -6.97 0.59 -5.99
CA LEU A 94 -7.42 -0.16 -7.16
C LEU A 94 -8.77 0.34 -7.69
N VAL A 95 -9.74 0.60 -6.81
CA VAL A 95 -11.03 1.19 -7.19
C VAL A 95 -10.83 2.59 -7.79
N LEU A 96 -9.99 3.44 -7.17
CA LEU A 96 -9.66 4.76 -7.69
C LEU A 96 -9.05 4.69 -9.09
N THR A 97 -8.21 3.69 -9.36
CA THR A 97 -7.61 3.44 -10.67
C THR A 97 -8.68 3.22 -11.74
N ILE A 98 -9.69 2.39 -11.45
CA ILE A 98 -10.80 2.11 -12.36
C ILE A 98 -11.63 3.37 -12.60
N VAL A 99 -11.88 4.16 -11.55
CA VAL A 99 -12.61 5.43 -11.67
C VAL A 99 -11.83 6.44 -12.53
N PHE A 100 -10.50 6.54 -12.38
CA PHE A 100 -9.68 7.38 -13.25
C PHE A 100 -9.70 6.91 -14.71
N ALA A 101 -9.76 5.60 -14.96
CA ALA A 101 -9.93 5.06 -16.30
C ALA A 101 -11.22 5.56 -16.96
N TYR A 102 -12.34 5.52 -16.24
CA TYR A 102 -13.61 6.07 -16.72
C TYR A 102 -13.51 7.57 -17.01
N LEU A 103 -12.92 8.35 -16.10
CA LEU A 103 -12.81 9.81 -16.21
C LEU A 103 -11.88 10.26 -17.33
N LEU A 104 -11.00 9.40 -17.81
CA LEU A 104 -10.15 9.64 -18.97
C LEU A 104 -10.96 9.80 -20.27
N PHE A 105 -12.10 9.09 -20.36
CA PHE A 105 -13.02 9.15 -21.49
C PHE A 105 -14.15 10.16 -21.26
N LYS A 106 -14.69 10.22 -20.04
CA LYS A 106 -15.75 11.15 -19.64
C LYS A 106 -15.24 12.15 -18.59
N PRO A 107 -14.46 13.17 -19.01
CA PRO A 107 -13.80 14.07 -18.08
C PRO A 107 -14.79 14.94 -17.30
N ASN A 108 -14.66 14.94 -15.97
CA ASN A 108 -15.35 15.87 -15.08
C ASN A 108 -14.32 16.54 -14.16
N MET A 109 -14.14 17.85 -14.32
CA MET A 109 -13.06 18.58 -13.67
C MET A 109 -13.18 18.63 -12.14
N SER A 110 -14.40 18.82 -11.62
CA SER A 110 -14.67 18.88 -10.17
C SER A 110 -14.37 17.53 -9.52
N LEU A 111 -14.87 16.45 -10.15
CA LEU A 111 -14.75 15.10 -9.64
C LEU A 111 -13.29 14.60 -9.70
N VAL A 112 -12.60 14.78 -10.84
CA VAL A 112 -11.19 14.37 -10.99
C VAL A 112 -10.29 15.07 -9.97
N THR A 113 -10.48 16.37 -9.74
CA THR A 113 -9.64 17.12 -8.77
C THR A 113 -9.77 16.54 -7.36
N LYS A 114 -11.01 16.30 -6.91
CA LYS A 114 -11.28 15.70 -5.58
C LYS A 114 -10.68 14.30 -5.46
N LEU A 115 -10.81 13.47 -6.50
CA LEU A 115 -10.26 12.12 -6.49
C LEU A 115 -8.74 12.08 -6.53
N VAL A 116 -8.08 13.01 -7.24
CA VAL A 116 -6.61 13.11 -7.22
C VAL A 116 -6.11 13.42 -5.82
N VAL A 117 -6.74 14.38 -5.13
CA VAL A 117 -6.39 14.70 -3.74
C VAL A 117 -6.61 13.48 -2.83
N ALA A 118 -7.75 12.80 -2.98
CA ALA A 118 -8.03 11.57 -2.22
C ALA A 118 -6.99 10.47 -2.51
N ALA A 119 -6.60 10.27 -3.77
CA ALA A 119 -5.59 9.28 -4.15
C ALA A 119 -4.23 9.57 -3.53
N VAL A 120 -3.81 10.84 -3.48
CA VAL A 120 -2.57 11.26 -2.81
C VAL A 120 -2.65 10.98 -1.31
N LEU A 121 -3.75 11.35 -0.66
CA LEU A 121 -3.93 11.10 0.78
C LEU A 121 -3.90 9.59 1.08
N VAL A 122 -4.61 8.78 0.30
CA VAL A 122 -4.61 7.32 0.48
C VAL A 122 -3.21 6.76 0.24
N ALA A 123 -2.48 7.17 -0.80
CA ALA A 123 -1.12 6.70 -1.05
C ALA A 123 -0.17 7.03 0.11
N VAL A 124 -0.29 8.22 0.70
CA VAL A 124 0.49 8.62 1.89
C VAL A 124 0.12 7.77 3.10
N ILE A 125 -1.17 7.55 3.35
CA ILE A 125 -1.63 6.69 4.46
C ILE A 125 -1.11 5.26 4.28
N VAL A 126 -1.20 4.69 3.09
CA VAL A 126 -0.67 3.34 2.79
C VAL A 126 0.83 3.28 3.08
N TYR A 127 1.59 4.28 2.64
CA TYR A 127 3.03 4.33 2.89
C TYR A 127 3.39 4.32 4.38
N PHE A 128 2.69 5.09 5.20
CA PHE A 128 2.93 5.15 6.64
C PHE A 128 2.35 3.95 7.40
N ALA A 129 1.25 3.37 6.94
CA ALA A 129 0.64 2.18 7.52
C ALA A 129 1.37 0.88 7.14
N SER A 130 2.10 0.88 6.01
CA SER A 130 2.89 -0.27 5.59
C SER A 130 4.05 -0.52 6.56
N PRO A 131 4.17 -1.75 7.10
CA PRO A 131 5.19 -2.07 8.07
C PRO A 131 6.60 -1.96 7.45
N ASP A 132 7.52 -1.40 8.23
CA ASP A 132 8.91 -1.18 7.81
C ASP A 132 9.78 -2.38 8.16
N ILE A 133 9.53 -3.51 7.49
CA ILE A 133 10.29 -4.73 7.73
C ILE A 133 11.40 -4.78 6.70
N LYS A 134 12.64 -4.57 7.15
CA LYS A 134 13.83 -4.85 6.34
C LYS A 134 13.86 -6.34 6.04
N ARG A 135 13.51 -6.69 4.81
CA ARG A 135 13.53 -8.07 4.32
C ARG A 135 14.98 -8.50 4.16
N GLY A 136 15.35 -9.64 4.75
CA GLY A 136 16.70 -10.22 4.63
C GLY A 136 17.07 -10.51 3.18
N GLN A 137 18.36 -10.77 2.92
CA GLN A 137 19.01 -10.88 1.59
C GLN A 137 18.31 -11.77 0.53
N HIS A 138 17.31 -12.58 0.89
CA HIS A 138 16.57 -13.48 -0.01
C HIS A 138 15.04 -13.26 -0.01
N SER A 139 14.54 -12.23 0.67
CA SER A 139 13.13 -11.87 0.72
C SER A 139 12.93 -10.59 -0.11
N GLY A 140 11.92 -10.56 -0.99
CA GLY A 140 11.76 -9.57 -2.06
C GLY A 140 11.56 -8.11 -1.60
N PHE A 141 10.89 -7.28 -2.43
CA PHE A 141 10.68 -5.85 -2.14
C PHE A 141 10.02 -5.61 -0.76
N GLU A 142 10.44 -4.56 -0.06
CA GLU A 142 9.85 -4.15 1.22
C GLU A 142 8.37 -3.77 1.08
N ASP A 143 7.57 -3.93 2.14
CA ASP A 143 6.13 -3.60 2.11
C ASP A 143 5.86 -2.10 1.84
N ARG A 144 6.77 -1.23 2.27
CA ARG A 144 6.76 0.20 1.88
C ARG A 144 7.08 0.43 0.41
N THR A 145 7.92 -0.42 -0.17
CA THR A 145 8.25 -0.34 -1.60
C THR A 145 7.02 -0.75 -2.43
N PHE A 146 6.26 -1.77 -2.01
CA PHE A 146 4.99 -2.11 -2.64
C PHE A 146 3.94 -0.99 -2.53
N ALA A 147 3.88 -0.30 -1.38
CA ALA A 147 3.03 0.88 -1.21
C ALA A 147 3.35 1.99 -2.22
N LEU A 148 4.64 2.26 -2.46
CA LEU A 148 5.07 3.26 -3.44
C LEU A 148 4.83 2.82 -4.88
N ILE A 149 5.14 1.56 -5.20
CA ILE A 149 4.98 0.98 -6.54
C ILE A 149 3.51 0.92 -6.95
N SER A 150 2.59 0.76 -6.00
CA SER A 150 1.14 0.82 -6.26
C SER A 150 0.58 2.24 -6.21
N GLY A 151 0.98 3.06 -5.23
CA GLY A 151 0.44 4.40 -5.03
C GLY A 151 0.83 5.42 -6.11
N ILE A 152 2.11 5.45 -6.51
CA ILE A 152 2.61 6.45 -7.48
C ILE A 152 1.90 6.34 -8.83
N PRO A 153 1.76 5.15 -9.45
CA PRO A 153 1.03 5.01 -10.70
C PRO A 153 -0.42 5.49 -10.63
N VAL A 154 -1.11 5.26 -9.51
CA VAL A 154 -2.51 5.70 -9.32
C VAL A 154 -2.60 7.22 -9.30
N VAL A 155 -1.69 7.90 -8.60
CA VAL A 155 -1.62 9.36 -8.59
C VAL A 155 -1.31 9.89 -9.99
N VAL A 156 -0.35 9.30 -10.69
CA VAL A 156 0.00 9.69 -12.07
C VAL A 156 -1.17 9.49 -13.03
N ALA A 157 -1.92 8.39 -12.91
CA ALA A 157 -3.14 8.16 -13.69
C ALA A 157 -4.18 9.26 -13.43
N GLY A 158 -4.35 9.66 -12.17
CA GLY A 158 -5.21 10.79 -11.79
C GLY A 158 -4.76 12.11 -12.40
N LEU A 159 -3.44 12.38 -12.46
CA LEU A 159 -2.90 13.57 -13.11
C LEU A 159 -3.18 13.58 -14.63
N PHE A 160 -3.08 12.44 -15.31
CA PHE A 160 -3.46 12.34 -16.73
C PHE A 160 -4.96 12.60 -16.92
N ALA A 161 -5.83 12.06 -16.08
CA ALA A 161 -7.26 12.36 -16.10
C ALA A 161 -7.52 13.87 -15.90
N LEU A 162 -6.76 14.52 -15.00
CA LEU A 162 -6.86 15.96 -14.73
C LEU A 162 -6.44 16.80 -15.94
N LEU A 163 -5.36 16.42 -16.62
CA LEU A 163 -4.89 17.08 -17.84
C LEU A 163 -5.93 16.98 -18.96
N VAL A 164 -6.54 15.80 -19.14
CA VAL A 164 -7.63 15.60 -20.10
C VAL A 164 -8.84 16.48 -19.75
N ALA A 165 -9.21 16.55 -18.46
CA ALA A 165 -10.33 17.36 -18.00
C ALA A 165 -10.11 18.87 -18.16
N LYS A 166 -8.93 19.39 -17.80
CA LYS A 166 -8.56 20.80 -18.02
C LYS A 166 -8.68 21.17 -19.50
N LYS A 167 -8.17 20.33 -20.40
CA LYS A 167 -8.24 20.58 -21.84
C LYS A 167 -9.66 20.41 -22.40
N SER A 168 -10.50 19.57 -21.79
CA SER A 168 -11.92 19.47 -22.17
C SER A 168 -12.68 20.75 -21.84
N ARG A 169 -12.47 21.29 -20.63
CA ARG A 169 -13.09 22.53 -20.18
C ARG A 169 -12.63 23.75 -20.98
N ALA A 170 -11.32 23.87 -21.25
CA ALA A 170 -10.78 24.98 -22.04
C ALA A 170 -11.37 25.02 -23.46
N ASN A 171 -11.55 23.86 -24.11
CA ASN A 171 -12.20 23.81 -25.42
C ASN A 171 -13.65 24.29 -25.34
N GLN A 172 -14.45 23.86 -24.36
CA GLN A 172 -15.85 24.27 -24.21
C GLN A 172 -16.00 25.78 -24.00
N VAL A 173 -15.11 26.40 -23.22
CA VAL A 173 -15.12 27.85 -23.00
C VAL A 173 -14.83 28.59 -24.31
N ASN A 174 -13.86 28.12 -25.09
CA ASN A 174 -13.51 28.75 -26.37
C ASN A 174 -14.62 28.59 -27.43
N THR A 175 -15.35 27.48 -27.46
CA THR A 175 -16.48 27.31 -28.40
C THR A 175 -17.65 28.22 -28.06
N ASN A 176 -17.87 28.52 -26.77
CA ASN A 176 -18.95 29.40 -26.33
C ASN A 176 -18.63 30.90 -26.48
N LEU A 177 -17.38 31.25 -26.81
CA LEU A 177 -16.92 32.63 -27.01
C LEU A 177 -16.82 33.02 -28.49
N GLN A 178 -17.10 32.11 -29.43
CA GLN A 178 -17.25 32.46 -30.84
C GLN A 178 -18.65 33.06 -31.04
N PRO A 179 -18.79 34.35 -31.42
CA PRO A 179 -20.09 34.90 -31.78
C PRO A 179 -20.61 34.15 -33.00
N GLN A 180 -21.88 33.73 -32.93
CA GLN A 180 -22.65 33.27 -34.08
C GLN A 180 -22.85 34.39 -35.08
#